data_AF-A0A955A374-F1
#
_entry.id   AF-A0A955A374-F1
#
_cell.length_a   1.000
_cell.length_b   1.000
_cell.length_c   1.000
_cell.angle_alpha   90.00
_cell.angle_beta   90.00
_cell.angle_gamma   90.00
#
_symmetry.space_group_name_H-M   'P 1'
#
loop_
_entity.id
_entity.type
_entity.pdbx_description
1 polymer ?
#
loop_
_entity_poly.entity_id
_entity_poly.type
_entity_poly.pdbx_seq_one_letter_code
_entity_poly.pdbx_strand_id
1 'polypeptide(L)'
;MSEQQGPNPSMPEEGRLANVPVGHEVPNIMRMPHGPGHGAVMVKSFHCRLTGDALEYVDDMINTWLENNPSFEVKFVTTAVGEWSHKSSKEPNLVVQVWV
;
A
#
# COMPACT_ATOMS: atom_id res chain seq x y z
N MET A 1 47.03 -35.49 17.47
CA MET A 1 46.23 -35.03 16.31
C MET A 1 44.78 -35.01 16.75
N SER A 2 44.22 -33.81 16.94
CA SER A 2 42.78 -33.47 16.97
C SER A 2 42.68 -31.95 17.08
N GLU A 3 42.45 -31.28 15.96
CA GLU A 3 41.95 -29.90 15.92
C GLU A 3 40.49 -29.90 16.41
N GLN A 4 40.09 -28.92 17.22
CA GLN A 4 38.70 -28.48 17.28
C GLN A 4 38.60 -27.02 17.72
N GLN A 5 37.83 -26.29 16.92
CA GLN A 5 37.71 -24.84 16.81
C GLN A 5 37.08 -24.18 18.05
N GLY A 6 37.48 -22.92 18.27
CA GLY A 6 36.98 -22.06 19.33
C GLY A 6 35.48 -21.70 19.19
N PRO A 7 34.91 -21.03 20.20
CA PRO A 7 33.48 -20.79 20.31
C PRO A 7 32.99 -19.83 19.22
N ASN A 8 31.91 -20.25 18.55
CA ASN A 8 31.21 -19.55 17.49
C ASN A 8 30.59 -18.22 18.02
N PRO A 9 30.84 -17.06 17.38
CA PRO A 9 30.22 -15.80 17.77
C PRO A 9 28.71 -15.81 17.49
N SER A 10 27.97 -15.40 18.51
CA SER A 10 26.52 -15.19 18.57
C SER A 10 25.92 -14.50 17.35
N MET A 11 24.82 -15.08 16.85
CA MET A 11 23.97 -14.53 15.77
C MET A 11 23.51 -13.08 16.07
N PRO A 12 23.40 -12.22 15.05
CA PRO A 12 22.76 -10.92 15.20
C PRO A 12 21.23 -11.06 15.29
N GLU A 13 20.62 -10.40 16.28
CA GLU A 13 19.18 -10.17 16.40
C GLU A 13 18.69 -9.20 15.31
N GLU A 14 18.55 -9.66 14.07
CA GLU A 14 17.84 -8.92 13.02
C GLU A 14 16.73 -9.79 12.44
N GLY A 15 15.49 -9.45 12.80
CA GLY A 15 14.33 -10.18 12.27
C GLY A 15 12.96 -9.77 12.79
N ARG A 16 12.87 -8.86 13.78
CA ARG A 16 11.60 -8.15 14.05
C ARG A 16 11.42 -7.06 12.99
N LEU A 17 11.00 -7.47 11.78
CA LEU A 17 10.42 -6.52 10.83
C LEU A 17 9.07 -6.09 11.39
N ALA A 18 9.10 -5.00 12.16
CA ALA A 18 7.93 -4.19 12.41
C ALA A 18 7.28 -3.89 11.05
N ASN A 19 5.95 -4.01 10.98
CA ASN A 19 5.17 -3.43 9.89
C ASN A 19 5.45 -1.93 9.86
N VAL A 20 6.42 -1.50 9.07
CA VAL A 20 6.62 -0.10 8.73
C VAL A 20 5.58 0.18 7.65
N PRO A 21 4.57 1.04 7.88
CA PRO A 21 3.85 1.61 6.77
C PRO A 21 4.91 2.41 6.02
N VAL A 22 5.35 1.89 4.87
CA VAL A 22 6.22 2.64 3.96
C VAL A 22 5.41 3.86 3.57
N GLY A 23 5.70 4.98 4.24
CA GLY A 23 5.19 6.27 3.87
C GLY A 23 5.65 6.50 2.44
N HIS A 24 4.75 6.27 1.49
CA HIS A 24 4.96 6.72 0.14
C HIS A 24 4.96 8.24 0.23
N GLU A 25 6.17 8.83 0.25
CA GLU A 25 6.31 10.27 0.09
C GLU A 25 5.65 10.63 -1.24
N VAL A 26 4.46 11.22 -1.15
CA VAL A 26 3.80 11.76 -2.33
C VAL A 26 4.71 12.86 -2.87
N PRO A 27 5.30 12.72 -4.08
CA PRO A 27 6.01 13.84 -4.67
C PRO A 27 5.06 15.03 -4.69
N ASN A 28 5.57 16.23 -4.39
CA ASN A 28 4.80 17.48 -4.42
C ASN A 28 4.43 17.81 -5.88
N ILE A 29 3.52 17.02 -6.45
CA ILE A 29 2.97 17.20 -7.78
C ILE A 29 1.96 18.34 -7.63
N MET A 30 2.45 19.56 -7.80
CA MET A 30 1.74 20.86 -7.80
C MET A 30 0.73 21.00 -8.95
N ARG A 31 0.09 19.92 -9.42
CA ARG A 31 -1.04 20.09 -10.35
C ARG A 31 -2.27 20.36 -9.50
N MET A 32 -2.79 21.58 -9.56
CA MET A 32 -4.06 21.89 -8.91
C MET A 32 -5.13 20.90 -9.42
N PRO A 33 -5.95 20.34 -8.52
CA PRO A 33 -7.14 19.60 -8.92
C PRO A 33 -8.00 20.54 -9.76
N HIS A 34 -7.97 20.34 -11.08
CA HIS A 34 -8.78 21.14 -11.98
C HIS A 34 -10.23 20.72 -11.79
N GLY A 35 -11.12 21.71 -11.73
CA GLY A 35 -12.57 21.49 -11.60
C GLY A 35 -13.18 20.71 -12.76
N PRO A 36 -14.52 20.57 -12.76
CA PRO A 36 -15.25 19.67 -13.66
C PRO A 36 -14.86 19.85 -15.13
N GLY A 37 -14.69 18.74 -15.86
CA GLY A 37 -14.37 18.73 -17.29
C GLY A 37 -12.89 18.67 -17.65
N HIS A 38 -12.00 18.54 -16.67
CA HIS A 38 -10.56 18.31 -16.89
C HIS A 38 -10.18 16.85 -16.59
N GLY A 39 -9.18 16.29 -17.29
CA GLY A 39 -8.71 14.91 -17.06
C GLY A 39 -8.13 14.68 -15.66
N ALA A 40 -7.93 13.41 -15.28
CA ALA A 40 -7.32 13.05 -13.99
C ALA A 40 -5.87 13.54 -13.91
N VAL A 41 -5.52 14.14 -12.77
CA VAL A 41 -4.21 14.71 -12.46
C VAL A 41 -3.41 13.85 -11.49
N MET A 42 -4.10 13.05 -10.67
CA MET A 42 -3.53 12.21 -9.63
C MET A 42 -4.22 10.85 -9.59
N VAL A 43 -3.47 9.84 -9.14
CA VAL A 43 -3.99 8.50 -8.86
C VAL A 43 -3.52 8.06 -7.49
N LYS A 44 -4.40 7.44 -6.71
CA LYS A 44 -4.04 6.75 -5.47
C LYS A 44 -4.48 5.29 -5.55
N SER A 45 -3.54 4.38 -5.27
CA SER A 45 -3.79 2.95 -5.24
C SER A 45 -3.99 2.49 -3.79
N PHE A 46 -5.03 1.70 -3.58
CA PHE A 46 -5.38 1.03 -2.35
C PHE A 46 -5.36 -0.47 -2.62
N HIS A 47 -5.00 -1.28 -1.64
CA HIS A 47 -5.10 -2.72 -1.77
C HIS A 47 -5.49 -3.34 -0.44
N CYS A 48 -6.18 -4.48 -0.52
CA CYS A 48 -6.49 -5.28 0.64
C CYS A 48 -6.55 -6.77 0.28
N ARG A 49 -6.46 -7.60 1.31
CA ARG A 49 -6.83 -9.00 1.20
C ARG A 49 -8.31 -9.12 0.81
N LEU A 50 -8.67 -10.17 0.09
CA LEU A 50 -10.05 -10.43 -0.31
C LEU A 50 -10.88 -11.04 0.84
N THR A 51 -11.04 -10.28 1.92
CA THR A 51 -11.79 -10.64 3.13
C THR A 51 -12.70 -9.48 3.53
N GLY A 52 -13.87 -9.76 4.13
CA GLY A 52 -14.88 -8.74 4.49
C GLY A 52 -14.31 -7.57 5.31
N ASP A 53 -13.68 -7.86 6.44
CA ASP A 53 -13.11 -6.85 7.33
C ASP A 53 -12.07 -5.93 6.63
N ALA A 54 -11.32 -6.50 5.68
CA ALA A 54 -10.30 -5.74 4.95
C ALA A 54 -10.90 -4.85 3.86
N LEU A 55 -12.07 -5.20 3.32
CA LEU A 55 -12.82 -4.34 2.42
C LEU A 55 -13.37 -3.13 3.17
N GLU A 56 -13.99 -3.33 4.33
CA GLU A 56 -14.50 -2.24 5.18
C GLU A 56 -13.37 -1.25 5.53
N TYR A 57 -12.19 -1.77 5.87
CA TYR A 57 -11.03 -0.91 6.15
C TYR A 57 -10.58 -0.09 4.93
N VAL A 58 -10.63 -0.66 3.71
CA VAL A 58 -10.29 0.08 2.49
C VAL A 58 -11.31 1.18 2.20
N ASP A 59 -12.60 0.93 2.44
CA ASP A 59 -13.65 1.93 2.28
C ASP A 59 -13.39 3.13 3.21
N ASP A 60 -13.09 2.86 4.49
CA ASP A 60 -12.73 3.90 5.46
C ASP A 60 -11.47 4.68 5.03
N MET A 61 -10.45 3.99 4.51
CA MET A 61 -9.23 4.62 4.02
C MET A 61 -9.49 5.53 2.81
N ILE A 62 -10.34 5.10 1.87
CA ILE A 62 -10.70 5.89 0.69
C ILE A 62 -11.51 7.12 1.10
N ASN A 63 -12.53 6.94 1.95
CA ASN A 63 -13.37 8.03 2.45
C ASN A 63 -12.54 9.06 3.22
N THR A 64 -11.72 8.61 4.16
CA THR A 64 -10.81 9.48 4.92
C THR A 64 -9.86 10.25 3.99
N TRP A 65 -9.38 9.61 2.92
CA TRP A 65 -8.53 10.29 1.95
C TRP A 65 -9.26 11.38 1.17
N LEU A 66 -10.50 11.13 0.74
CA LEU A 66 -11.32 12.11 0.03
C LEU A 66 -11.75 13.27 0.94
N GLU A 67 -12.12 12.99 2.20
CA GLU A 67 -12.47 14.01 3.19
C GLU A 67 -11.33 14.98 3.48
N ASN A 68 -10.09 14.47 3.54
CA ASN A 68 -8.90 15.29 3.72
C ASN A 68 -8.51 16.10 2.46
N ASN A 69 -9.15 15.84 1.32
CA ASN A 69 -8.87 16.50 0.05
C ASN A 69 -10.18 16.95 -0.62
N PRO A 70 -10.89 17.95 -0.07
CA PRO A 70 -12.21 18.37 -0.57
C PRO A 70 -12.19 18.97 -1.98
N SER A 71 -11.00 19.30 -2.51
CA SER A 71 -10.82 19.76 -3.90
C SER A 71 -10.70 18.62 -4.91
N PHE A 72 -10.62 17.35 -4.46
CA PHE A 72 -10.49 16.22 -5.34
C PHE A 72 -11.86 15.78 -5.86
N GLU A 73 -11.97 15.71 -7.19
CA GLU A 73 -13.13 15.15 -7.88
C GLU A 73 -12.76 13.75 -8.39
N VAL A 74 -13.48 12.71 -7.99
CA VAL A 74 -13.25 11.35 -8.48
C VAL A 74 -13.73 11.24 -9.92
N LYS A 75 -12.80 11.05 -10.85
CA LYS A 75 -13.07 10.97 -12.29
C LYS A 75 -13.19 9.54 -12.78
N PHE A 76 -12.39 8.64 -12.20
CA PHE A 76 -12.35 7.26 -12.63
C PHE A 76 -11.88 6.34 -11.50
N VAL A 77 -12.39 5.11 -11.48
CA VAL A 77 -11.99 4.08 -10.52
C VAL A 77 -11.67 2.80 -11.29
N THR A 78 -10.54 2.18 -11.00
CA THR A 78 -10.20 0.84 -11.50
C THR A 78 -10.15 -0.16 -10.35
N THR A 79 -10.57 -1.38 -10.63
CA THR A 79 -10.49 -2.50 -9.69
C THR A 79 -9.84 -3.69 -10.39
N ALA A 80 -8.88 -4.33 -9.73
CA ALA A 80 -8.27 -5.57 -10.19
C ALA A 80 -8.13 -6.55 -9.03
N VAL A 81 -8.41 -7.82 -9.27
CA VAL A 81 -8.13 -8.90 -8.31
C VAL A 81 -6.94 -9.69 -8.83
N GLY A 82 -5.95 -9.91 -7.97
CA GLY A 82 -4.74 -10.65 -8.34
C GLY A 82 -4.10 -11.35 -7.15
N GLU A 83 -3.13 -12.20 -7.43
CA GLU A 83 -2.31 -12.83 -6.39
C GLU A 83 -1.20 -11.88 -5.98
N TRP A 84 -1.11 -11.56 -4.68
CA TRP A 84 0.03 -10.84 -4.14
C TRP A 84 1.02 -11.82 -3.53
N SER A 85 2.26 -11.82 -4.02
CA SER A 85 3.28 -12.74 -3.51
C SER A 85 3.89 -12.22 -2.20
N HIS A 86 3.70 -12.97 -1.13
CA HIS A 86 4.56 -12.91 0.06
C HIS A 86 5.56 -14.07 0.04
N LYS A 87 6.60 -14.01 0.88
CA LYS A 87 7.73 -14.96 0.92
C LYS A 87 7.33 -16.46 0.85
N SER A 88 6.13 -16.83 1.29
CA SER A 88 5.67 -18.24 1.29
C SER A 88 4.19 -18.44 0.99
N SER A 89 3.42 -17.39 0.68
CA SER A 89 2.00 -17.50 0.32
C SER A 89 1.65 -16.61 -0.85
N LYS A 90 0.72 -17.10 -1.68
CA LYS A 90 0.02 -16.28 -2.66
C LYS A 90 -1.40 -16.08 -2.15
N GLU A 91 -1.74 -14.84 -1.87
CA GLU A 91 -3.07 -14.50 -1.34
C GLU A 91 -3.82 -13.62 -2.35
N PRO A 92 -5.10 -13.88 -2.58
CA PRO A 92 -5.92 -13.01 -3.41
C PRO A 92 -6.03 -11.64 -2.76
N ASN A 93 -5.67 -10.62 -3.51
CA ASN A 93 -5.76 -9.22 -3.12
C ASN A 93 -6.61 -8.46 -4.12
N LEU A 94 -7.44 -7.58 -3.59
CA LEU A 94 -8.11 -6.55 -4.35
C LEU A 94 -7.19 -5.33 -4.42
N VAL A 95 -7.04 -4.76 -5.61
CA VAL A 95 -6.41 -3.46 -5.84
C VAL A 95 -7.48 -2.53 -6.38
N VAL A 96 -7.61 -1.36 -5.75
CA VAL A 96 -8.50 -0.28 -6.16
C VAL A 96 -7.65 0.95 -6.46
N GLN A 97 -7.82 1.57 -7.63
CA GLN A 97 -7.14 2.81 -7.94
C GLN A 97 -8.17 3.90 -8.20
N VAL A 98 -8.05 5.00 -7.46
CA VAL A 98 -8.92 6.17 -7.58
C VAL A 98 -8.16 7.28 -8.30
N TRP A 99 -8.73 7.76 -9.40
CA TRP A 99 -8.17 8.80 -10.25
C TRP A 99 -8.96 10.09 -10.05
N VAL A 100 -8.25 11.15 -9.67
CA VAL A 100 -8.78 12.50 -9.39
C VAL A 100 -8.11 13.54 -10.26
#